data_AF-A0A1B6G8W8-F1
#
_entry.id   AF-A0A1B6G8W8-F1
#
_cell.length_a   1.000
_cell.length_b   1.000
_cell.length_c   1.000
_cell.angle_alpha   90.00
_cell.angle_beta   90.00
_cell.angle_gamma   90.00
#
_symmetry.space_group_name_H-M   'P 1'
#
loop_
_entity.id
_entity.type
_entity.pdbx_description
1 polymer ?
#
loop_
_entity_poly.entity_id
_entity_poly.type
_entity_poly.pdbx_seq_one_letter_code
_entity_poly.pdbx_strand_id
1 'polypeptide(L)'
;NGHTHVCVNESVTEFPFSPSTPTQEIIDYLGLGPTTRAKCVWCGNHTMGEKCQDCMEGFFRGSEDHRASCRPCECHGHGDTCDPITGEKCNCANNTESDPTCQSSKNSHHCWALQCSKCRDSYFGTPTEGHQCYKQMNVDYKFCLDAKLIEDCKTKLKPLAVAQTVFFMVQPRFMNVDIRLTVDVTQGGLDLFVSPRDDTFVVDVNMTSGAHTINMDPRYIWHPSDDSVQLENENGSANVWHSGQVFNVMERQAKGLTTFITLGQRNTLLFVRNLTNRLVLTLPEKVHELGSTRFYIAVTAVNQAYGTIFFRQDQLHIDLFVFFSVFFSCFFLFLAACVVAWKAKQAADVRRARRRHVVEMLHMAKRPFAS
;
A
#
# COMPACT_ATOMS: atom_id res chain seq x y z
N ASN A 1 7.90 31.81 -34.34
CA ASN A 1 7.80 30.48 -33.72
C ASN A 1 6.72 29.58 -34.31
N GLY A 2 5.74 30.10 -35.05
CA GLY A 2 4.75 29.25 -35.76
C GLY A 2 3.58 28.79 -34.90
N HIS A 3 3.46 29.30 -33.67
CA HIS A 3 2.34 29.03 -32.77
C HIS A 3 1.23 30.07 -32.84
N THR A 4 1.35 31.07 -33.72
CA THR A 4 0.28 32.02 -34.02
C THR A 4 0.45 32.54 -35.45
N HIS A 5 -0.65 33.02 -36.03
CA HIS A 5 -0.70 33.69 -37.32
C HIS A 5 -0.74 35.22 -37.20
N VAL A 6 -0.89 35.77 -35.98
CA VAL A 6 -1.07 37.20 -35.76
C VAL A 6 -0.01 37.74 -34.80
N CYS A 7 0.71 38.77 -35.24
CA CYS A 7 1.69 39.49 -34.46
C CYS A 7 1.47 41.00 -34.63
N VAL A 8 1.48 41.73 -33.53
CA VAL A 8 1.33 43.18 -33.51
C VAL A 8 2.62 43.84 -33.03
N ASN A 9 2.74 45.16 -33.19
CA ASN A 9 3.86 45.89 -32.61
C ASN A 9 3.72 45.89 -31.08
N GLU A 10 4.81 45.77 -30.34
CA GLU A 10 4.85 45.79 -28.87
C GLU A 10 4.23 47.06 -28.27
N SER A 11 4.26 48.17 -29.02
CA SER A 11 3.61 49.43 -28.63
C SER A 11 2.07 49.37 -28.60
N VAL A 12 1.46 48.34 -29.18
CA VAL A 12 0.00 48.16 -29.18
C VAL A 12 -0.42 47.58 -27.82
N THR A 13 -1.00 48.43 -26.96
CA THR A 13 -1.42 48.05 -25.60
C THR A 13 -2.79 47.39 -25.56
N GLU A 14 -3.69 47.77 -26.48
CA GLU A 14 -5.03 47.21 -26.60
C GLU A 14 -5.22 46.64 -28.00
N PHE A 15 -5.64 45.38 -28.07
CA PHE A 15 -5.94 44.68 -29.31
C PHE A 15 -7.42 44.26 -29.28
N PRO A 16 -8.33 45.03 -29.90
CA PRO A 16 -9.77 44.92 -29.68
C PRO A 16 -10.43 43.80 -30.51
N PHE A 17 -9.68 42.74 -30.79
CA PHE A 17 -10.14 41.61 -31.60
C PHE A 17 -10.22 40.34 -30.77
N SER A 18 -10.97 39.38 -31.29
CA SER A 18 -11.10 38.04 -30.73
C SER A 18 -10.44 37.01 -31.63
N PRO A 19 -10.07 35.82 -31.12
CA PRO A 19 -9.52 34.75 -31.96
C PRO A 19 -10.43 34.33 -33.13
N SER A 20 -11.74 34.61 -33.05
CA SER A 20 -12.72 34.32 -34.10
C SER A 20 -12.90 35.46 -35.12
N THR A 21 -12.25 36.61 -34.93
CA THR A 21 -12.34 37.74 -35.85
C THR A 21 -11.69 37.37 -37.20
N PRO A 22 -12.33 37.67 -38.34
CA PRO A 22 -11.74 37.45 -39.67
C PRO A 22 -10.39 38.16 -39.83
N THR A 23 -9.41 37.46 -40.41
CA THR A 23 -8.05 37.99 -40.58
C THR A 23 -8.01 39.29 -41.39
N GLN A 24 -8.95 39.47 -42.33
CA GLN A 24 -9.02 40.68 -43.15
C GLN A 24 -9.30 41.94 -42.30
N GLU A 25 -10.21 41.87 -41.33
CA GLU A 25 -10.52 43.01 -40.45
C GLU A 25 -9.31 43.41 -39.60
N ILE A 26 -8.52 42.42 -39.18
CA ILE A 26 -7.26 42.64 -38.44
C ILE A 26 -6.22 43.31 -39.34
N ILE A 27 -6.09 42.87 -40.59
CA ILE A 27 -5.18 43.46 -41.58
C ILE A 27 -5.58 44.91 -41.86
N ASP A 28 -6.86 45.18 -42.06
CA ASP A 28 -7.37 46.53 -42.35
C ASP A 28 -7.14 47.49 -41.17
N TYR A 29 -7.26 47.01 -39.93
CA TYR A 29 -6.98 47.79 -38.73
C TYR A 29 -5.49 48.06 -38.52
N LEU A 30 -4.65 47.03 -38.65
CA LEU A 30 -3.21 47.18 -38.44
C LEU A 30 -2.55 47.97 -39.56
N GLY A 31 -3.05 47.83 -40.80
CA GLY A 31 -2.56 48.46 -42.03
C GLY A 31 -1.19 47.96 -42.47
N LEU A 32 -0.23 47.92 -41.56
CA LEU A 32 1.13 47.43 -41.73
C LEU A 32 1.46 46.39 -40.66
N GLY A 33 2.30 45.43 -41.01
CA GLY A 33 2.89 44.52 -40.03
C GLY A 33 3.81 45.25 -39.04
N PRO A 34 4.21 44.59 -37.95
CA PRO A 34 5.12 45.17 -36.97
C PRO A 34 6.45 45.58 -37.61
N THR A 35 6.81 46.86 -37.48
CA THR A 35 8.06 47.45 -38.03
C THR A 35 9.22 47.42 -37.04
N THR A 36 8.95 47.19 -35.76
CA THR A 36 9.96 47.12 -34.68
C THR A 36 9.87 45.77 -33.95
N ARG A 37 9.57 45.76 -32.65
CA ARG A 37 9.45 44.54 -31.85
C ARG A 37 8.04 43.98 -31.99
N ALA A 38 7.96 42.75 -32.47
CA ALA A 38 6.69 42.05 -32.66
C ALA A 38 6.30 41.27 -31.40
N LYS A 39 5.05 41.43 -30.98
CA LYS A 39 4.36 40.64 -29.95
C LYS A 39 3.26 39.81 -30.60
N CYS A 40 3.37 38.50 -30.46
CA CYS A 40 2.37 37.52 -30.87
C CYS A 40 1.10 37.65 -30.03
N VAL A 41 -0.05 37.44 -30.66
CA VAL A 41 -1.35 37.34 -29.97
C VAL A 41 -1.94 35.95 -30.20
N TRP A 42 -2.70 35.47 -29.22
CA TRP A 42 -3.38 34.16 -29.27
C TRP A 42 -2.42 33.00 -29.57
N CYS A 43 -1.42 32.83 -28.70
CA CYS A 43 -0.51 31.71 -28.78
C CYS A 43 -1.26 30.37 -28.70
N GLY A 44 -1.11 29.55 -29.74
CA GLY A 44 -1.62 28.18 -29.82
C GLY A 44 -0.64 27.16 -29.23
N ASN A 45 -0.95 25.86 -29.38
CA ASN A 45 -0.09 24.74 -28.98
C ASN A 45 0.39 24.80 -27.52
N HIS A 46 -0.45 25.30 -26.61
CA HIS A 46 -0.13 25.47 -25.18
C HIS A 46 1.14 26.31 -24.93
N THR A 47 1.40 27.28 -25.81
CA THR A 47 2.52 28.22 -25.68
C THR A 47 2.08 29.57 -25.11
N MET A 48 3.02 30.29 -24.53
CA MET A 48 2.83 31.64 -24.02
C MET A 48 4.09 32.51 -24.24
N GLY A 49 4.06 33.75 -23.74
CA GLY A 49 5.16 34.71 -23.92
C GLY A 49 5.02 35.55 -25.19
N GLU A 50 5.88 36.57 -25.32
CA GLU A 50 5.76 37.60 -26.36
C GLU A 50 5.82 37.07 -27.79
N LYS A 51 6.54 35.98 -28.03
CA LYS A 51 6.69 35.34 -29.34
C LYS A 51 6.15 33.91 -29.33
N CYS A 52 5.32 33.57 -28.34
CA CYS A 52 4.87 32.20 -28.10
C CYS A 52 6.03 31.21 -27.92
N GLN A 53 7.14 31.66 -27.30
CA GLN A 53 8.35 30.87 -27.12
C GLN A 53 8.32 30.00 -25.86
N ASP A 54 7.49 30.34 -24.88
CA ASP A 54 7.43 29.66 -23.59
C ASP A 54 6.27 28.66 -23.58
N CYS A 55 6.32 27.66 -22.71
CA CYS A 55 5.18 26.77 -22.47
C CYS A 55 4.29 27.32 -21.35
N MET A 56 2.99 27.04 -21.45
CA MET A 56 2.07 27.31 -20.34
C MET A 56 2.47 26.51 -19.09
N GLU A 57 2.08 26.98 -17.90
CA GLU A 57 2.31 26.23 -16.66
C GLU A 57 1.65 24.84 -16.74
N GLY A 58 2.39 23.80 -16.35
CA GLY A 58 1.99 22.41 -16.50
C GLY A 58 2.20 21.81 -17.90
N PHE A 59 2.88 22.53 -18.79
CA PHE A 59 3.28 22.04 -20.11
C PHE A 59 4.79 22.19 -20.33
N PHE A 60 5.36 21.31 -21.16
CA PHE A 60 6.75 21.34 -21.55
C PHE A 60 6.96 21.03 -23.03
N ARG A 61 8.12 21.41 -23.57
CA ARG A 61 8.45 21.27 -24.99
C ARG A 61 9.27 20.02 -25.31
N GLY A 62 10.15 19.59 -24.41
CA GLY A 62 11.09 18.48 -24.61
C GLY A 62 12.26 18.80 -25.56
N SER A 63 12.42 20.07 -25.97
CA SER A 63 13.49 20.53 -26.85
C SER A 63 13.69 22.05 -26.74
N GLU A 64 14.88 22.52 -27.11
CA GLU A 64 15.20 23.95 -27.19
C GLU A 64 14.63 24.64 -28.46
N ASP A 65 14.07 23.89 -29.42
CA ASP A 65 13.49 24.49 -30.63
C ASP A 65 12.12 25.10 -30.35
N HIS A 66 12.06 26.43 -30.31
CA HIS A 66 10.84 27.20 -30.10
C HIS A 66 9.74 26.99 -31.17
N ARG A 67 9.95 26.13 -32.18
CA ARG A 67 8.89 25.69 -33.12
C ARG A 67 8.16 24.43 -32.67
N ALA A 68 8.74 23.64 -31.77
CA ALA A 68 8.13 22.41 -31.27
C ALA A 68 6.93 22.73 -30.37
N SER A 69 5.84 21.95 -30.41
CA SER A 69 4.66 22.27 -29.59
C SER A 69 4.86 21.90 -28.11
N CYS A 70 4.15 22.58 -27.20
CA CYS A 70 4.14 22.21 -25.79
C CYS A 70 3.08 21.12 -25.53
N ARG A 71 3.41 20.17 -24.65
CA ARG A 71 2.55 19.06 -24.21
C ARG A 71 2.46 19.02 -22.69
N PRO A 72 1.42 18.41 -22.11
CA PRO A 72 1.27 18.32 -20.66
C PRO A 72 2.46 17.64 -19.99
N CYS A 73 2.82 18.06 -18.78
CA CYS A 73 3.83 17.39 -17.95
C CYS A 73 3.46 15.92 -17.70
N GLU A 74 4.43 15.01 -17.86
CA GLU A 74 4.24 13.56 -17.72
C GLU A 74 4.57 13.09 -16.28
N CYS A 75 3.96 13.71 -15.27
CA CYS A 75 4.24 13.43 -13.84
C CYS A 75 3.44 12.24 -13.25
N HIS A 76 2.94 11.32 -14.09
CA HIS A 76 2.14 10.14 -13.72
C HIS A 76 0.90 10.38 -12.83
N GLY A 77 0.32 11.59 -12.86
CA GLY A 77 -0.82 11.95 -12.00
C GLY A 77 -0.43 12.33 -10.57
N HIS A 78 0.87 12.41 -10.28
CA HIS A 78 1.41 12.78 -8.97
C HIS A 78 2.02 14.18 -8.92
N GLY A 79 1.88 14.95 -10.00
CA GLY A 79 2.34 16.31 -10.12
C GLY A 79 1.66 16.98 -11.30
N ASP A 80 1.67 18.30 -11.32
CA ASP A 80 1.01 19.14 -12.32
C ASP A 80 1.95 20.20 -12.91
N THR A 81 3.15 20.37 -12.36
CA THR A 81 4.14 21.34 -12.84
C THR A 81 5.47 20.65 -13.11
N CYS A 82 6.21 21.13 -14.12
CA CYS A 82 7.52 20.63 -14.51
C CYS A 82 8.32 21.74 -15.22
N ASP A 83 9.60 21.48 -15.50
CA ASP A 83 10.45 22.36 -16.29
C ASP A 83 9.88 22.52 -17.72
N PRO A 84 9.64 23.76 -18.21
CA PRO A 84 8.93 23.98 -19.47
C PRO A 84 9.74 23.57 -20.71
N ILE A 85 11.05 23.35 -20.58
CA ILE A 85 11.90 22.94 -21.70
C ILE A 85 12.14 21.43 -21.64
N THR A 86 12.56 20.90 -20.49
CA THR A 86 12.97 19.49 -20.38
C THR A 86 11.83 18.55 -19.97
N GLY A 87 10.79 19.06 -19.31
CA GLY A 87 9.74 18.25 -18.69
C GLY A 87 10.17 17.55 -17.40
N GLU A 88 11.32 17.90 -16.85
CA GLU A 88 11.85 17.34 -15.60
C GLU A 88 11.40 18.13 -14.36
N LYS A 89 11.83 17.69 -13.17
CA LYS A 89 11.58 18.37 -11.89
C LYS A 89 10.10 18.54 -11.58
N CYS A 90 9.33 17.48 -11.80
CA CYS A 90 7.94 17.45 -11.37
C CYS A 90 7.82 17.70 -9.86
N ASN A 91 6.75 18.39 -9.46
CA ASN A 91 6.38 18.60 -8.06
C ASN A 91 5.72 17.35 -7.43
N CYS A 92 6.46 16.24 -7.38
CA CYS A 92 5.94 14.93 -6.99
C CYS A 92 5.31 14.90 -5.58
N ALA A 93 4.03 14.52 -5.56
CA ALA A 93 3.16 14.32 -4.39
C ALA A 93 2.93 12.82 -4.12
N ASN A 94 1.96 12.47 -3.28
CA ASN A 94 1.54 11.08 -3.00
C ASN A 94 2.66 10.08 -2.63
N ASN A 95 3.74 10.57 -2.00
CA ASN A 95 4.93 9.79 -1.67
C ASN A 95 5.68 9.21 -2.88
N THR A 96 5.61 9.90 -4.02
CA THR A 96 6.42 9.60 -5.21
C THR A 96 7.67 10.47 -5.29
N GLU A 97 8.59 10.04 -6.14
CA GLU A 97 9.82 10.73 -6.51
C GLU A 97 10.23 10.36 -7.94
N SER A 98 10.99 11.25 -8.58
CA SER A 98 11.55 11.02 -9.91
C SER A 98 12.79 10.13 -9.83
N ASP A 99 13.03 9.33 -10.86
CA ASP A 99 14.21 8.45 -10.90
C ASP A 99 15.53 9.25 -10.96
N PRO A 100 16.42 9.16 -9.96
CA PRO A 100 17.68 9.92 -9.94
C PRO A 100 18.64 9.51 -11.06
N THR A 101 18.49 8.32 -11.66
CA THR A 101 19.33 7.89 -12.78
C THR A 101 19.20 8.81 -13.99
N CYS A 102 18.09 9.53 -14.10
CA CYS A 102 17.87 10.48 -15.18
C CYS A 102 18.76 11.72 -15.09
N GLN A 103 19.10 12.17 -13.87
CA GLN A 103 19.96 13.33 -13.68
C GLN A 103 21.43 13.04 -14.07
N SER A 104 21.82 11.76 -14.13
CA SER A 104 23.21 11.33 -14.32
C SER A 104 23.56 10.95 -15.76
N SER A 105 22.58 10.58 -16.58
CA SER A 105 22.81 10.09 -17.94
C SER A 105 22.46 11.15 -18.99
N LYS A 106 23.48 11.79 -19.56
CA LYS A 106 23.35 12.75 -20.68
C LYS A 106 22.73 12.16 -21.96
N ASN A 107 22.46 10.85 -22.00
CA ASN A 107 21.98 10.11 -23.17
C ASN A 107 20.58 9.49 -22.99
N SER A 108 19.88 9.75 -21.87
CA SER A 108 18.48 9.31 -21.73
C SER A 108 17.57 10.32 -22.42
N HIS A 109 17.16 10.04 -23.65
CA HIS A 109 16.41 11.00 -24.48
C HIS A 109 15.02 11.39 -23.94
N HIS A 110 14.54 10.81 -22.82
CA HIS A 110 13.16 10.99 -22.35
C HIS A 110 13.02 11.03 -20.81
N CYS A 111 13.78 11.90 -20.13
CA CYS A 111 13.75 11.97 -18.66
C CYS A 111 12.42 12.44 -18.05
N TRP A 112 11.64 13.21 -18.79
CA TRP A 112 10.28 13.60 -18.39
C TRP A 112 9.35 12.40 -18.15
N ALA A 113 9.57 11.25 -18.80
CA ALA A 113 8.74 10.06 -18.63
C ALA A 113 9.02 9.28 -17.32
N LEU A 114 10.13 9.58 -16.66
CA LEU A 114 10.56 8.96 -15.39
C LEU A 114 10.31 9.86 -14.18
N GLN A 115 9.50 10.92 -14.34
CA GLN A 115 9.18 11.83 -13.26
C GLN A 115 8.08 11.26 -12.37
N CYS A 116 8.24 11.32 -11.05
CA CYS A 116 7.28 10.77 -10.08
C CYS A 116 6.96 9.27 -10.27
N SER A 117 7.84 8.51 -10.92
CA SER A 117 7.62 7.10 -11.27
C SER A 117 8.16 6.11 -10.22
N LYS A 118 8.74 6.59 -9.12
CA LYS A 118 9.23 5.77 -8.00
C LYS A 118 8.56 6.16 -6.70
N CYS A 119 8.42 5.20 -5.79
CA CYS A 119 7.99 5.46 -4.43
C CYS A 119 9.15 5.91 -3.55
N ARG A 120 8.88 6.84 -2.64
CA ARG A 120 9.82 7.25 -1.58
C ARG A 120 10.10 6.09 -0.62
N ASP A 121 11.16 6.24 0.18
CA ASP A 121 11.52 5.31 1.25
C ASP A 121 10.32 4.88 2.09
N SER A 122 10.25 3.58 2.41
CA SER A 122 9.18 2.89 3.15
C SER A 122 7.81 2.81 2.43
N TYR A 123 7.71 3.30 1.21
CA TYR A 123 6.57 3.09 0.34
C TYR A 123 6.93 2.15 -0.81
N PHE A 124 5.94 1.37 -1.26
CA PHE A 124 6.13 0.34 -2.28
C PHE A 124 4.97 0.36 -3.27
N GLY A 125 5.26 -0.03 -4.51
CA GLY A 125 4.31 -0.07 -5.61
C GLY A 125 4.93 0.50 -6.87
N THR A 126 4.12 0.56 -7.92
CA THR A 126 4.49 1.09 -9.23
C THR A 126 3.60 2.31 -9.51
N PRO A 127 4.01 3.54 -9.15
CA PRO A 127 3.16 4.73 -9.17
C PRO A 127 3.16 5.41 -10.56
N THR A 128 3.00 4.62 -11.62
CA THR A 128 2.88 5.12 -12.99
C THR A 128 1.43 5.09 -13.42
N GLU A 129 1.02 5.95 -14.36
CA GLU A 129 -0.36 5.92 -14.89
C GLU A 129 -1.46 6.08 -13.80
N GLY A 130 -1.20 6.87 -12.75
CA GLY A 130 -2.17 7.14 -11.67
C GLY A 130 -2.29 6.04 -10.60
N HIS A 131 -1.47 4.99 -10.67
CA HIS A 131 -1.30 4.01 -9.59
C HIS A 131 -0.62 4.63 -8.36
N GLN A 132 -0.64 3.95 -7.22
CA GLN A 132 -0.28 4.58 -5.95
C GLN A 132 0.90 3.91 -5.25
N CYS A 133 1.55 4.68 -4.39
CA CYS A 133 2.55 4.20 -3.45
C CYS A 133 1.90 3.81 -2.12
N TYR A 134 2.21 2.60 -1.63
CA TYR A 134 1.60 2.02 -0.43
C TYR A 134 2.59 1.99 0.73
N LYS A 135 2.18 2.47 1.90
CA LYS A 135 3.02 2.46 3.09
C LYS A 135 3.26 1.03 3.56
N GLN A 136 4.52 0.59 3.64
CA GLN A 136 4.83 -0.72 4.22
C GLN A 136 4.47 -0.75 5.71
N MET A 137 3.67 -1.74 6.08
CA MET A 137 3.34 -2.04 7.46
C MET A 137 4.32 -3.05 8.05
N ASN A 138 4.64 -2.88 9.33
CA ASN A 138 5.39 -3.85 10.11
C ASN A 138 4.45 -4.69 10.99
N VAL A 139 4.78 -5.97 11.21
CA VAL A 139 3.97 -6.88 12.04
C VAL A 139 3.82 -6.32 13.44
N ASP A 140 2.59 -6.31 13.97
CA ASP A 140 2.19 -5.81 15.30
C ASP A 140 2.29 -4.28 15.49
N TYR A 141 2.74 -3.52 14.49
CA TYR A 141 2.76 -2.07 14.56
C TYR A 141 1.40 -1.50 14.13
N LYS A 142 0.89 -0.55 14.92
CA LYS A 142 -0.37 0.13 14.65
C LYS A 142 -0.13 1.44 13.94
N PHE A 143 -0.88 1.66 12.86
CA PHE A 143 -0.85 2.88 12.08
C PHE A 143 -2.16 3.64 12.22
N CYS A 144 -2.08 4.96 12.21
CA CYS A 144 -3.23 5.86 12.07
C CYS A 144 -3.66 5.95 10.60
N LEU A 145 -4.83 6.53 10.36
CA LEU A 145 -5.35 6.74 8.99
C LEU A 145 -4.61 7.83 8.18
N ASP A 146 -3.51 8.37 8.70
CA ASP A 146 -2.57 9.25 7.98
C ASP A 146 -1.22 8.55 7.69
N ALA A 147 -1.18 7.22 7.79
CA ALA A 147 0.00 6.37 7.55
C ALA A 147 1.19 6.57 8.51
N LYS A 148 0.97 7.23 9.65
CA LYS A 148 1.96 7.34 10.73
C LYS A 148 1.76 6.26 11.80
N LEU A 149 2.81 5.98 12.56
CA LEU A 149 2.71 5.07 13.70
C LEU A 149 1.83 5.69 14.78
N ILE A 150 1.10 4.83 15.50
CA ILE A 150 0.17 5.26 16.55
C ILE A 150 0.84 6.14 17.61
N GLU A 151 2.13 5.91 17.89
CA GLU A 151 2.91 6.70 18.86
C GLU A 151 3.08 8.16 18.42
N ASP A 152 3.24 8.39 17.12
CA ASP A 152 3.43 9.72 16.52
C ASP A 152 2.11 10.50 16.44
N CYS A 153 0.97 9.82 16.51
CA CYS A 153 -0.36 10.46 16.44
C CYS A 153 -0.95 10.84 17.81
N LYS A 154 -0.36 10.38 18.92
CA LYS A 154 -0.95 10.53 20.27
C LYS A 154 -1.17 11.99 20.68
N THR A 155 -0.37 12.90 20.16
CA THR A 155 -0.43 14.33 20.51
C THR A 155 -1.44 15.12 19.68
N LYS A 156 -1.71 14.74 18.43
CA LYS A 156 -2.79 15.28 17.57
C LYS A 156 -3.23 14.25 16.53
N LEU A 157 -4.35 13.56 16.79
CA LEU A 157 -4.99 12.69 15.81
C LEU A 157 -5.49 13.51 14.62
N LYS A 158 -4.90 13.30 13.45
CA LYS A 158 -5.38 13.88 12.19
C LYS A 158 -6.44 12.93 11.60
N PRO A 159 -7.67 13.41 11.35
CA PRO A 159 -8.66 12.59 10.66
C PRO A 159 -8.27 12.38 9.20
N LEU A 160 -8.75 11.28 8.63
CA LEU A 160 -8.86 11.13 7.19
C LEU A 160 -10.06 11.96 6.73
N ALA A 161 -9.84 12.93 5.84
CA ALA A 161 -10.92 13.80 5.37
C ALA A 161 -11.87 13.04 4.43
N VAL A 162 -13.08 13.58 4.26
CA VAL A 162 -14.11 12.98 3.40
C VAL A 162 -13.55 12.73 2.00
N ALA A 163 -13.80 11.54 1.46
CA ALA A 163 -13.31 11.07 0.17
C ALA A 163 -11.79 11.09 0.00
N GLN A 164 -10.99 11.24 1.06
CA GLN A 164 -9.55 11.00 0.98
C GLN A 164 -9.23 9.53 1.18
N THR A 165 -8.14 9.10 0.55
CA THR A 165 -7.65 7.72 0.59
C THR A 165 -6.25 7.66 1.18
N VAL A 166 -6.00 6.62 1.97
CA VAL A 166 -4.68 6.23 2.47
C VAL A 166 -4.34 4.81 2.03
N PHE A 167 -3.07 4.55 1.74
CA PHE A 167 -2.59 3.32 1.12
C PHE A 167 -1.58 2.58 2.00
N PHE A 168 -1.81 1.29 2.22
CA PHE A 168 -0.97 0.42 3.03
C PHE A 168 -0.60 -0.86 2.28
N MET A 169 0.58 -1.38 2.54
CA MET A 169 1.04 -2.67 2.02
C MET A 169 1.40 -3.58 3.19
N VAL A 170 0.82 -4.77 3.20
CA VAL A 170 1.21 -5.86 4.09
C VAL A 170 2.18 -6.77 3.36
N GLN A 171 3.41 -6.83 3.86
CA GLN A 171 4.38 -7.83 3.47
C GLN A 171 4.42 -8.92 4.54
N PRO A 172 4.14 -10.19 4.20
CA PRO A 172 4.21 -11.27 5.16
C PRO A 172 5.64 -11.41 5.71
N ARG A 173 5.75 -11.55 7.03
CA ARG A 173 7.02 -11.84 7.72
C ARG A 173 7.24 -13.33 7.90
N PHE A 174 6.14 -14.05 8.16
CA PHE A 174 6.14 -15.49 8.37
C PHE A 174 5.31 -16.17 7.30
N MET A 175 5.77 -17.37 6.94
CA MET A 175 5.29 -18.14 5.80
C MET A 175 4.29 -19.22 6.14
N ASN A 176 4.17 -19.54 7.42
CA ASN A 176 3.51 -20.72 7.95
C ASN A 176 2.37 -20.38 8.91
N VAL A 177 1.95 -19.11 8.94
CA VAL A 177 0.86 -18.60 9.79
C VAL A 177 0.01 -17.59 9.05
N ASP A 178 -1.29 -17.62 9.33
CA ASP A 178 -2.25 -16.68 8.76
C ASP A 178 -1.91 -15.24 9.09
N ILE A 179 -2.26 -14.33 8.18
CA ILE A 179 -2.21 -12.90 8.44
C ILE A 179 -3.59 -12.45 8.90
N ARG A 180 -3.62 -11.67 9.98
CA ARG A 180 -4.83 -11.01 10.46
C ARG A 180 -4.67 -9.51 10.39
N LEU A 181 -5.28 -8.89 9.39
CA LEU A 181 -5.41 -7.44 9.28
C LEU A 181 -6.60 -6.98 10.10
N THR A 182 -6.41 -6.00 10.96
CA THR A 182 -7.47 -5.38 11.76
C THR A 182 -7.54 -3.89 11.44
N VAL A 183 -8.76 -3.41 11.19
CA VAL A 183 -9.07 -1.98 11.10
C VAL A 183 -10.06 -1.64 12.20
N ASP A 184 -9.68 -0.73 13.07
CA ASP A 184 -10.53 -0.21 14.14
C ASP A 184 -10.94 1.23 13.80
N VAL A 185 -12.21 1.44 13.49
CA VAL A 185 -12.79 2.78 13.28
C VAL A 185 -13.33 3.28 14.63
N THR A 186 -12.82 4.41 15.08
CA THR A 186 -13.25 5.03 16.35
C THR A 186 -14.32 6.09 16.13
N GLN A 187 -14.30 6.76 14.98
CA GLN A 187 -15.31 7.72 14.57
C GLN A 187 -15.38 7.76 13.04
N GLY A 188 -16.59 7.92 12.50
CA GLY A 188 -16.83 8.00 11.07
C GLY A 188 -17.06 6.64 10.41
N GLY A 189 -16.69 6.53 9.15
CA GLY A 189 -16.99 5.40 8.27
C GLY A 189 -15.99 5.35 7.11
N LEU A 190 -15.56 4.14 6.79
CA LEU A 190 -14.54 3.85 5.80
C LEU A 190 -15.04 2.83 4.78
N ASP A 191 -14.52 2.93 3.57
CA ASP A 191 -14.48 1.83 2.61
C ASP A 191 -13.05 1.30 2.54
N LEU A 192 -12.90 -0.03 2.47
CA LEU A 192 -11.60 -0.70 2.40
C LEU A 192 -11.51 -1.60 1.17
N PHE A 193 -10.38 -1.51 0.47
CA PHE A 193 -10.10 -2.20 -0.76
C PHE A 193 -8.83 -3.02 -0.58
N VAL A 194 -8.80 -4.27 -1.02
CA VAL A 194 -7.60 -5.13 -0.95
C VAL A 194 -7.33 -5.79 -2.29
N SER A 195 -6.08 -5.75 -2.73
CA SER A 195 -5.59 -6.44 -3.92
C SER A 195 -4.26 -7.17 -3.62
N PRO A 196 -3.96 -8.31 -4.26
CA PRO A 196 -2.62 -8.91 -4.22
C PRO A 196 -1.64 -8.26 -5.22
N ARG A 197 -2.05 -7.21 -5.94
CA ARG A 197 -1.23 -6.47 -6.92
C ARG A 197 -1.21 -4.98 -6.59
N ASP A 198 -0.08 -4.33 -6.84
CA ASP A 198 0.12 -2.89 -6.60
C ASP A 198 -0.55 -2.01 -7.65
N ASP A 199 -0.64 -2.50 -8.89
CA ASP A 199 -1.16 -1.80 -10.05
C ASP A 199 -2.65 -2.09 -10.33
N THR A 200 -3.42 -2.45 -9.31
CA THR A 200 -4.87 -2.68 -9.46
C THR A 200 -5.68 -1.39 -9.35
N PHE A 201 -5.25 -0.46 -8.51
CA PHE A 201 -6.04 0.71 -8.15
C PHE A 201 -5.43 1.98 -8.74
N VAL A 202 -6.23 2.70 -9.52
CA VAL A 202 -5.94 4.04 -10.04
C VAL A 202 -6.80 5.03 -9.26
N VAL A 203 -6.23 6.19 -8.93
CA VAL A 203 -6.94 7.21 -8.15
C VAL A 203 -7.09 8.48 -8.95
N ASP A 204 -8.33 8.85 -9.20
CA ASP A 204 -8.67 10.14 -9.78
C ASP A 204 -8.94 11.15 -8.67
N VAL A 205 -8.22 12.27 -8.70
CA VAL A 205 -8.37 13.35 -7.74
C VAL A 205 -9.11 14.51 -8.39
N ASN A 206 -10.23 14.89 -7.81
CA ASN A 206 -10.93 16.10 -8.24
C ASN A 206 -10.11 17.33 -7.84
N MET A 207 -9.62 18.09 -8.81
CA MET A 207 -8.75 19.26 -8.57
C MET A 207 -9.40 20.37 -7.73
N THR A 208 -10.73 20.49 -7.75
CA THR A 208 -11.44 21.55 -7.02
C THR A 208 -11.78 21.15 -5.59
N SER A 209 -12.20 19.90 -5.37
CA SER A 209 -12.64 19.42 -4.05
C SER A 209 -11.56 18.63 -3.29
N GLY A 210 -10.52 18.14 -3.96
CA GLY A 210 -9.55 17.20 -3.40
C GLY A 210 -10.13 15.82 -3.09
N ALA A 211 -11.34 15.51 -3.56
CA ALA A 211 -11.97 14.21 -3.36
C ALA A 211 -11.31 13.15 -4.25
N HIS A 212 -11.00 12.00 -3.69
CA HIS A 212 -10.42 10.87 -4.40
C HIS A 212 -11.53 9.90 -4.84
N THR A 213 -11.38 9.38 -6.05
CA THR A 213 -12.19 8.27 -6.56
C THR A 213 -11.25 7.12 -6.90
N ILE A 214 -11.45 5.96 -6.26
CA ILE A 214 -10.67 4.76 -6.56
C ILE A 214 -11.37 4.00 -7.69
N ASN A 215 -10.64 3.81 -8.78
CA ASN A 215 -11.02 3.01 -9.92
C ASN A 215 -10.13 1.77 -10.02
N MET A 216 -10.67 0.69 -10.59
CA MET A 216 -9.86 -0.47 -10.97
C MET A 216 -9.19 -0.19 -12.31
N ASP A 217 -7.92 -0.54 -12.44
CA ASP A 217 -7.22 -0.46 -13.71
C ASP A 217 -7.95 -1.35 -14.74
N PRO A 218 -8.31 -0.81 -15.93
CA PRO A 218 -9.01 -1.56 -16.98
C PRO A 218 -8.31 -2.85 -17.44
N ARG A 219 -7.01 -3.00 -17.19
CA ARG A 219 -6.24 -4.23 -17.45
C ARG A 219 -6.73 -5.42 -16.63
N TYR A 220 -7.43 -5.17 -15.53
CA TYR A 220 -8.04 -6.20 -14.70
C TYR A 220 -9.46 -6.50 -15.18
N ILE A 221 -9.61 -7.57 -15.96
CA ILE A 221 -10.92 -8.09 -16.36
C ILE A 221 -11.52 -8.88 -15.19
N TRP A 222 -12.63 -8.41 -14.65
CA TRP A 222 -13.44 -9.20 -13.71
C TRP A 222 -14.71 -9.70 -14.39
N HIS A 223 -14.99 -10.99 -14.23
CA HIS A 223 -16.35 -11.48 -14.44
C HIS A 223 -17.08 -11.28 -13.11
N PRO A 224 -18.23 -10.56 -13.09
CA PRO A 224 -19.16 -10.72 -11.98
C PRO A 224 -19.45 -12.22 -11.94
N SER A 225 -19.21 -12.87 -10.80
CA SER A 225 -19.55 -14.28 -10.63
C SER A 225 -21.06 -14.41 -10.67
N ASP A 226 -21.63 -14.39 -11.87
CA ASP A 226 -22.96 -14.87 -12.16
C ASP A 226 -22.78 -16.26 -12.75
N ASP A 227 -23.45 -17.24 -12.15
CA ASP A 227 -23.28 -18.68 -12.38
C ASP A 227 -23.87 -19.13 -13.74
N SER A 228 -23.87 -18.26 -14.76
CA SER A 228 -24.56 -18.50 -16.02
C SER A 228 -24.09 -17.63 -17.20
N VAL A 229 -22.87 -17.81 -17.69
CA VAL A 229 -22.60 -17.43 -19.10
C VAL A 229 -21.70 -18.48 -19.76
N GLN A 230 -22.30 -19.29 -20.63
CA GLN A 230 -21.58 -20.09 -21.60
C GLN A 230 -20.95 -19.14 -22.64
N LEU A 231 -19.64 -19.24 -22.83
CA LEU A 231 -18.91 -18.51 -23.85
C LEU A 231 -19.25 -19.09 -25.23
N GLU A 232 -20.07 -18.38 -26.00
CA GLU A 232 -20.07 -18.52 -27.47
C GLU A 232 -18.92 -17.68 -28.03
N ASN A 233 -18.00 -18.35 -28.71
CA ASN A 233 -16.90 -17.74 -29.45
C ASN A 233 -17.46 -17.02 -30.69
N GLU A 234 -17.30 -15.70 -30.76
CA GLU A 234 -17.27 -14.98 -32.03
C GLU A 234 -15.96 -14.20 -32.22
N ASN A 235 -15.41 -14.39 -33.41
CA ASN A 235 -14.20 -13.78 -33.94
C ASN A 235 -14.24 -12.25 -33.85
N GLY A 236 -13.27 -11.67 -33.15
CA GLY A 236 -13.02 -10.23 -33.19
C GLY A 236 -11.62 -9.90 -32.71
N SER A 237 -10.73 -9.56 -33.64
CA SER A 237 -9.36 -9.13 -33.37
C SER A 237 -9.31 -7.90 -32.46
N ALA A 238 -8.91 -8.09 -31.21
CA ALA A 238 -8.38 -7.05 -30.36
C ALA A 238 -7.07 -7.55 -29.75
N ASN A 239 -5.97 -6.88 -30.08
CA ASN A 239 -4.68 -7.09 -29.43
C ASN A 239 -4.79 -6.62 -27.98
N VAL A 240 -5.29 -7.49 -27.11
CA VAL A 240 -5.32 -7.30 -25.66
C VAL A 240 -4.00 -7.84 -25.12
N TRP A 241 -3.14 -6.96 -24.62
CA TRP A 241 -1.96 -7.38 -23.87
C TRP A 241 -2.42 -8.14 -22.63
N HIS A 242 -2.30 -9.47 -22.70
CA HIS A 242 -2.66 -10.38 -21.63
C HIS A 242 -1.82 -10.13 -20.38
N SER A 243 -2.46 -9.69 -19.29
CA SER A 243 -2.32 -10.43 -18.04
C SER A 243 -3.47 -11.42 -18.02
N GLY A 244 -3.26 -12.64 -18.52
CA GLY A 244 -4.27 -13.71 -18.59
C GLY A 244 -4.70 -14.26 -17.22
N GLN A 245 -4.64 -13.45 -16.17
CA GLN A 245 -4.93 -13.84 -14.80
C GLN A 245 -6.31 -13.31 -14.41
N VAL A 246 -7.28 -14.22 -14.27
CA VAL A 246 -8.64 -13.90 -13.82
C VAL A 246 -8.60 -13.57 -12.33
N PHE A 247 -9.21 -12.45 -11.95
CA PHE A 247 -9.37 -12.04 -10.55
C PHE A 247 -10.82 -12.24 -10.11
N ASN A 248 -10.99 -12.73 -8.88
CA ASN A 248 -12.31 -12.83 -8.25
C ASN A 248 -12.62 -11.52 -7.54
N VAL A 249 -13.76 -10.92 -7.84
CA VAL A 249 -14.22 -9.71 -7.13
C VAL A 249 -15.15 -10.12 -6.00
N MET A 250 -14.82 -9.73 -4.78
CA MET A 250 -15.61 -9.97 -3.59
C MET A 250 -16.02 -8.64 -2.97
N GLU A 251 -17.31 -8.32 -2.99
CA GLU A 251 -17.86 -7.16 -2.28
C GLU A 251 -18.58 -7.59 -0.99
N ARG A 252 -18.38 -6.85 0.09
CA ARG A 252 -18.96 -7.11 1.42
C ARG A 252 -19.37 -5.81 2.09
N GLN A 253 -20.54 -5.79 2.69
CA GLN A 253 -20.95 -4.72 3.60
C GLN A 253 -20.46 -5.05 5.02
N ALA A 254 -19.85 -4.08 5.70
CA ALA A 254 -19.56 -4.23 7.13
C ALA A 254 -20.86 -4.24 7.95
N LYS A 255 -20.91 -5.08 8.98
CA LYS A 255 -22.08 -5.30 9.84
C LYS A 255 -21.68 -5.41 11.31
N GLY A 256 -22.50 -4.84 12.18
CA GLY A 256 -22.36 -4.93 13.64
C GLY A 256 -21.11 -4.23 14.20
N LEU A 257 -20.72 -4.62 15.42
CA LEU A 257 -19.55 -4.08 16.12
C LEU A 257 -18.23 -4.65 15.60
N THR A 258 -18.25 -5.85 15.04
CA THR A 258 -17.07 -6.47 14.44
C THR A 258 -17.48 -7.28 13.22
N THR A 259 -16.91 -6.95 12.07
CA THR A 259 -17.05 -7.69 10.82
C THR A 259 -15.85 -8.62 10.66
N PHE A 260 -16.10 -9.91 10.44
CA PHE A 260 -15.07 -10.91 10.15
C PHE A 260 -15.14 -11.30 8.69
N ILE A 261 -14.02 -11.22 7.98
CA ILE A 261 -13.91 -11.64 6.59
C ILE A 261 -12.71 -12.56 6.46
N THR A 262 -12.85 -13.65 5.72
CA THR A 262 -11.73 -14.54 5.38
C THR A 262 -11.61 -14.62 3.87
N LEU A 263 -10.44 -14.27 3.33
CA LEU A 263 -10.16 -14.39 1.91
C LEU A 263 -9.72 -15.81 1.59
N GLY A 264 -10.69 -16.69 1.37
CA GLY A 264 -10.48 -18.12 1.10
C GLY A 264 -10.07 -18.47 -0.34
N GLN A 265 -9.88 -17.48 -1.21
CA GLN A 265 -9.48 -17.67 -2.60
C GLN A 265 -8.26 -16.81 -2.94
N ARG A 266 -7.37 -17.33 -3.79
CA ARG A 266 -6.26 -16.57 -4.38
C ARG A 266 -6.80 -15.52 -5.35
N ASN A 267 -5.97 -14.54 -5.70
CA ASN A 267 -6.29 -13.51 -6.72
C ASN A 267 -7.66 -12.85 -6.51
N THR A 268 -8.02 -12.60 -5.25
CA THR A 268 -9.29 -11.97 -4.91
C THR A 268 -9.10 -10.49 -4.66
N LEU A 269 -9.89 -9.67 -5.34
CA LEU A 269 -10.06 -8.25 -5.07
C LEU A 269 -11.21 -8.08 -4.08
N LEU A 270 -10.92 -7.55 -2.89
CA LEU A 270 -11.91 -7.38 -1.83
C LEU A 270 -12.34 -5.92 -1.72
N PHE A 271 -13.65 -5.69 -1.70
CA PHE A 271 -14.29 -4.40 -1.47
C PHE A 271 -15.14 -4.50 -0.20
N VAL A 272 -14.79 -3.77 0.84
CA VAL A 272 -15.54 -3.70 2.09
C VAL A 272 -16.15 -2.32 2.22
N ARG A 273 -17.48 -2.24 2.24
CA ARG A 273 -18.23 -0.99 2.26
C ARG A 273 -18.78 -0.67 3.65
N ASN A 274 -18.85 0.63 3.97
CA ASN A 274 -19.50 1.18 5.18
C ASN A 274 -18.96 0.60 6.50
N LEU A 275 -17.64 0.51 6.63
CA LEU A 275 -16.98 0.08 7.86
C LEU A 275 -17.00 1.21 8.91
N THR A 276 -17.77 1.02 9.99
CA THR A 276 -17.93 2.02 11.07
C THR A 276 -17.37 1.59 12.42
N ASN A 277 -17.08 0.31 12.61
CA ASN A 277 -16.51 -0.25 13.83
C ASN A 277 -15.23 -1.03 13.51
N ARG A 278 -15.16 -2.31 13.90
CA ARG A 278 -13.98 -3.15 13.68
C ARG A 278 -14.13 -4.08 12.48
N LEU A 279 -13.10 -4.17 11.65
CA LEU A 279 -12.91 -5.23 10.66
C LEU A 279 -11.77 -6.14 11.11
N VAL A 280 -11.96 -7.44 11.02
CA VAL A 280 -10.90 -8.44 11.10
C VAL A 280 -10.89 -9.24 9.79
N LEU A 281 -9.88 -8.99 8.97
CA LEU A 281 -9.64 -9.68 7.73
C LEU A 281 -8.54 -10.74 7.92
N THR A 282 -8.89 -11.99 7.68
CA THR A 282 -7.96 -13.13 7.72
C THR A 282 -7.53 -13.50 6.31
N LEU A 283 -6.21 -13.58 6.09
CA LEU A 283 -5.59 -14.09 4.88
C LEU A 283 -4.93 -15.45 5.24
N PRO A 284 -5.58 -16.58 4.92
CA PRO A 284 -5.09 -17.89 5.33
C PRO A 284 -3.80 -18.27 4.60
N GLU A 285 -2.83 -18.79 5.34
CA GLU A 285 -1.54 -19.22 4.78
C GLU A 285 -1.70 -20.35 3.76
N LYS A 286 -2.60 -21.32 4.03
CA LYS A 286 -2.84 -22.45 3.12
C LYS A 286 -3.42 -22.03 1.78
N VAL A 287 -4.03 -20.85 1.72
CA VAL A 287 -4.67 -20.32 0.51
C VAL A 287 -3.69 -19.45 -0.26
N HIS A 288 -2.97 -18.55 0.40
CA HIS A 288 -2.14 -17.53 -0.27
C HIS A 288 -0.65 -17.87 -0.23
N GLU A 289 0.07 -17.61 -1.33
CA GLU A 289 1.52 -17.80 -1.37
C GLU A 289 2.23 -16.64 -0.67
N LEU A 290 2.30 -16.68 0.66
CA LEU A 290 2.79 -15.58 1.50
C LEU A 290 4.26 -15.16 1.26
N GLY A 291 5.02 -15.90 0.43
CA GLY A 291 6.47 -15.70 0.24
C GLY A 291 6.76 -14.77 -0.92
N SER A 292 5.83 -14.72 -1.85
CA SER A 292 5.84 -13.86 -3.03
C SER A 292 4.72 -12.82 -2.97
N THR A 293 3.57 -13.18 -2.39
CA THR A 293 2.36 -12.35 -2.39
C THR A 293 2.44 -11.27 -1.33
N ARG A 294 2.26 -10.03 -1.76
CA ARG A 294 2.03 -8.86 -0.90
C ARG A 294 0.57 -8.45 -1.03
N PHE A 295 0.03 -7.80 -0.01
CA PHE A 295 -1.36 -7.35 -0.03
C PHE A 295 -1.41 -5.84 0.06
N TYR A 296 -2.01 -5.23 -0.94
CA TYR A 296 -2.12 -3.79 -1.14
C TYR A 296 -3.53 -3.36 -0.73
N ILE A 297 -3.58 -2.40 0.18
CA ILE A 297 -4.80 -1.99 0.87
C ILE A 297 -5.00 -0.50 0.62
N ALA A 298 -6.17 -0.13 0.11
CA ALA A 298 -6.61 1.26 0.08
C ALA A 298 -7.75 1.45 1.06
N VAL A 299 -7.73 2.56 1.80
CA VAL A 299 -8.78 2.91 2.77
C VAL A 299 -9.27 4.30 2.46
N THR A 300 -10.55 4.43 2.14
CA THR A 300 -11.19 5.70 1.77
C THR A 300 -12.21 6.11 2.81
N ALA A 301 -12.18 7.37 3.20
CA ALA A 301 -13.15 7.94 4.12
C ALA A 301 -14.49 8.23 3.44
N VAL A 302 -15.56 7.60 3.90
CA VAL A 302 -16.94 7.92 3.47
C VAL A 302 -17.41 9.22 4.11
N ASN A 303 -17.02 9.42 5.37
CA ASN A 303 -17.13 10.67 6.09
C ASN A 303 -15.78 10.92 6.80
N GLN A 304 -15.64 12.05 7.50
CA GLN A 304 -14.42 12.32 8.27
C GLN A 304 -14.21 11.21 9.30
N ALA A 305 -13.07 10.51 9.21
CA ALA A 305 -12.86 9.27 9.93
C ALA A 305 -11.59 9.27 10.78
N TYR A 306 -11.70 8.61 11.94
CA TYR A 306 -10.61 8.33 12.85
C TYR A 306 -10.53 6.82 13.08
N GLY A 307 -9.32 6.31 13.19
CA GLY A 307 -9.12 4.89 13.39
C GLY A 307 -7.68 4.47 13.32
N THR A 308 -7.48 3.16 13.43
CA THR A 308 -6.16 2.53 13.30
C THR A 308 -6.24 1.28 12.45
N ILE A 309 -5.13 0.96 11.80
CA ILE A 309 -4.94 -0.25 11.02
C ILE A 309 -3.64 -0.95 11.44
N PHE A 310 -3.69 -2.26 11.60
CA PHE A 310 -2.53 -3.07 11.95
C PHE A 310 -2.72 -4.50 11.47
N PHE A 311 -1.63 -5.24 11.31
CA PHE A 311 -1.71 -6.67 11.02
C PHE A 311 -0.83 -7.47 11.98
N ARG A 312 -1.23 -8.71 12.21
CA ARG A 312 -0.52 -9.66 13.08
C ARG A 312 -0.31 -10.99 12.37
N GLN A 313 0.74 -11.67 12.80
CA GLN A 313 1.05 -13.05 12.43
C GLN A 313 1.50 -13.79 13.69
N ASP A 314 0.54 -14.48 14.33
CA ASP A 314 0.75 -15.12 15.62
C ASP A 314 1.59 -16.41 15.44
N GLN A 315 2.92 -16.29 15.50
CA GLN A 315 3.82 -17.45 15.47
C GLN A 315 3.86 -18.12 16.84
N LEU A 316 3.47 -19.40 16.90
CA LEU A 316 3.69 -20.24 18.07
C LEU A 316 5.17 -20.61 18.14
N HIS A 317 5.98 -19.78 18.81
CA HIS A 317 7.35 -20.11 19.14
C HIS A 317 7.40 -20.79 20.51
N ILE A 318 8.14 -21.90 20.63
CA ILE A 318 8.39 -22.54 21.92
C ILE A 318 9.59 -21.81 22.54
N ASP A 319 9.39 -21.16 23.68
CA ASP A 319 10.51 -20.63 24.46
C ASP A 319 11.30 -21.80 25.06
N LEU A 320 12.47 -22.06 24.47
CA LEU A 320 13.31 -23.19 24.82
C LEU A 320 13.82 -23.12 26.26
N PHE A 321 14.01 -21.91 26.80
CA PHE A 321 14.42 -21.70 28.18
C PHE A 321 13.31 -22.04 29.16
N VAL A 322 12.09 -21.57 28.89
CA VAL A 322 10.90 -21.92 29.69
C VAL A 322 10.63 -23.43 29.60
N PHE A 323 10.72 -24.01 28.41
CA PHE A 323 10.53 -25.44 28.21
C PHE A 323 11.53 -26.28 29.02
N PHE A 324 12.83 -26.00 28.91
CA PHE A 324 13.85 -26.77 29.63
C PHE A 324 13.83 -26.52 31.13
N SER A 325 13.54 -25.30 31.59
CA SER A 325 13.46 -25.02 33.04
C SER A 325 12.30 -25.78 33.70
N VAL A 326 11.13 -25.84 33.07
CA VAL A 326 9.99 -26.64 33.56
C VAL A 326 10.31 -28.13 33.49
N PHE A 327 10.87 -28.60 32.37
CA PHE A 327 11.26 -30.01 32.20
C PHE A 327 12.26 -30.47 33.27
N PHE A 328 13.35 -29.73 33.49
CA PHE A 328 14.36 -30.09 34.49
C PHE A 328 13.82 -29.98 35.91
N SER A 329 12.95 -29.00 36.20
CA SER A 329 12.31 -28.87 37.52
C SER A 329 11.46 -30.11 37.85
N CYS A 330 10.63 -30.55 36.91
CA CYS A 330 9.83 -31.76 37.07
C CYS A 330 10.70 -33.02 37.16
N PHE A 331 11.75 -33.12 36.33
CA PHE A 331 12.69 -34.23 36.34
C PHE A 331 13.43 -34.36 37.68
N PHE A 332 13.97 -33.26 38.21
CA PHE A 332 14.66 -33.27 39.50
C PHE A 332 13.70 -33.49 40.68
N LEU A 333 12.46 -32.97 40.63
CA LEU A 333 11.43 -33.31 41.63
C LEU A 333 11.12 -34.81 41.63
N PHE A 334 11.00 -35.43 40.46
CA PHE A 334 10.81 -36.87 40.34
C PHE A 334 12.00 -37.65 40.91
N LEU A 335 13.23 -37.30 40.55
CA LEU A 335 14.43 -37.92 41.12
C LEU A 335 14.50 -37.76 42.64
N ALA A 336 14.18 -36.57 43.17
CA ALA A 336 14.13 -36.33 44.60
C ALA A 336 13.09 -37.22 45.29
N ALA A 337 11.89 -37.36 44.72
CA ALA A 337 10.86 -38.27 45.23
C ALA A 337 11.33 -39.73 45.21
N CYS A 338 12.01 -40.17 44.15
CA CYS A 338 12.61 -41.51 44.07
C CYS A 338 13.69 -41.72 45.15
N VAL A 339 14.55 -40.74 45.38
CA VAL A 339 15.59 -40.80 46.43
C VAL A 339 14.96 -40.86 47.82
N VAL A 340 13.93 -40.05 48.09
CA VAL A 340 13.19 -40.08 49.36
C VAL A 340 12.51 -41.43 49.57
N ALA A 341 11.83 -41.96 48.54
CA ALA A 341 11.22 -43.29 48.60
C ALA A 341 12.25 -44.39 48.83
N TRP A 342 13.41 -44.32 48.15
CA TRP A 342 14.52 -45.25 48.34
C TRP A 342 15.08 -45.18 49.76
N LYS A 343 15.30 -43.97 50.30
CA LYS A 343 15.77 -43.77 51.68
C LYS A 343 14.75 -44.26 52.71
N ALA A 344 13.45 -44.03 52.48
CA ALA A 344 12.38 -44.53 53.34
C ALA A 344 12.34 -46.07 53.33
N LYS A 345 12.45 -46.69 52.15
CA LYS A 345 12.58 -48.15 52.02
C LYS A 345 13.82 -48.67 52.75
N GLN A 346 14.98 -48.05 52.53
CA GLN A 346 16.23 -48.42 53.19
C GLN A 346 16.10 -48.36 54.73
N ALA A 347 15.50 -47.29 55.26
CA ALA A 347 15.26 -47.16 56.70
C ALA A 347 14.26 -48.20 57.23
N ALA A 348 13.19 -48.50 56.48
CA ALA A 348 12.23 -49.54 56.84
C ALA A 348 12.88 -50.94 56.85
N ASP A 349 13.72 -51.25 55.87
CA ASP A 349 14.41 -52.53 55.76
C ASP A 349 15.45 -52.70 56.88
N VAL A 350 16.21 -51.66 57.23
CA VAL A 350 17.12 -51.67 58.40
C VAL A 350 16.35 -51.89 59.70
N ARG A 351 15.19 -51.22 59.88
CA ARG A 351 14.33 -51.42 61.05
C ARG A 351 13.79 -52.85 61.11
N ARG A 352 13.37 -53.43 59.99
CA ARG A 352 12.94 -54.84 59.90
C ARG A 352 14.09 -55.79 60.25
N ALA A 353 15.30 -55.56 59.75
CA ALA A 353 16.48 -56.38 60.05
C ALA A 353 16.81 -56.34 61.55
N ARG A 354 16.82 -55.16 62.18
CA ARG A 354 17.03 -55.03 63.63
C ARG A 354 15.97 -55.77 64.45
N ARG A 355 14.69 -55.67 64.06
CA ARG A 355 13.61 -56.43 64.73
C ARG A 355 13.83 -57.94 64.62
N ARG A 356 14.25 -58.45 63.46
CA ARG A 356 14.58 -59.88 63.27
C ARG A 356 15.75 -60.31 64.15
N HIS A 357 16.84 -59.56 64.21
CA HIS A 357 17.98 -59.85 65.09
C HIS A 357 17.60 -59.89 66.57
N VAL A 358 16.75 -58.98 67.04
CA VAL A 358 16.27 -59.00 68.44
C VAL A 358 15.43 -60.24 68.73
N VAL A 359 14.53 -60.62 67.80
CA VAL A 359 13.72 -61.84 67.93
C VAL A 359 14.60 -63.10 67.92
N GLU A 360 15.62 -63.16 67.05
CA GLU A 360 16.58 -64.27 67.01
C GLU A 360 17.40 -64.36 68.31
N MET A 361 17.93 -63.25 68.83
CA MET A 361 18.64 -63.24 70.13
C MET A 361 17.74 -63.70 71.27
N LEU A 362 16.47 -63.27 71.30
CA LEU A 362 15.49 -63.74 72.29
C LEU A 362 15.19 -65.24 72.16
N HIS A 363 15.17 -65.77 70.93
CA HIS A 363 14.99 -67.20 70.67
C HIS A 363 16.23 -68.01 71.07
N MET A 364 17.44 -67.49 70.85
CA MET A 364 18.68 -68.11 71.31
C MET A 364 18.82 -68.09 72.84
N ALA A 365 18.40 -67.02 73.51
CA ALA A 365 18.41 -66.91 74.98
C ALA A 365 17.44 -67.86 75.69
N LYS A 366 16.45 -68.40 74.98
CA LYS A 366 15.47 -69.38 75.51
C LYS A 366 15.82 -70.84 75.26
N ARG A 367 16.96 -71.13 74.62
CA ARG A 367 17.39 -72.52 74.42
C ARG A 367 17.81 -73.11 75.78
N PRO A 368 17.23 -74.23 76.24
CA PRO A 368 17.61 -74.84 77.51
C PRO A 368 19.04 -75.34 77.41
N PHE A 369 19.87 -75.01 78.41
CA PHE A 369 21.22 -75.55 78.51
C PHE A 369 21.11 -77.03 78.85
N ALA A 370 21.62 -77.89 77.97
CA ALA A 370 21.75 -79.31 78.26
C ALA A 370 22.82 -79.48 79.36
N SER A 371 22.39 -80.03 80.50
CA SER A 371 23.20 -80.40 81.67
C SER A 371 23.95 -81.70 81.46
#